data_AF-A0A2S7X5D4-F1
#
_entry.id   AF-A0A2S7X5D4-F1
#
_cell.length_a   1.000
_cell.length_b   1.000
_cell.length_c   1.000
_cell.angle_alpha   90.00
_cell.angle_beta   90.00
_cell.angle_gamma   90.00
#
_symmetry.space_group_name_H-M   'P 1'
#
loop_
_entity.id
_entity.type
_entity.pdbx_description
1 polymer ?
#
loop_
_entity_poly.entity_id
_entity_poly.type
_entity_poly.pdbx_seq_one_letter_code
_entity_poly.pdbx_strand_id
1 'polypeptide(L)'
;MNRKGLPALALLLSPALFTSVALANTDTQSTAPAVDSVASIDAKLTNKRSEVKQLENTVANNQNQLRDLRNQSDALDKKAGQLDAKRKLAQRNLDDQYNRMIDDPDLDITPFQKQYQDSWKEVKENQVAKLAIQQDIQEQSRVLKESSTKKQRSLDELEILGESRQEARVLRLQEELAAQDTLDVVHTITCKMSMTLNACASQGKTLSMQKAVNNFQQQLINGFTEMDTVKQHVDNVSLNIHVLDSAIIDSGFNGSNRYTTKLQASLRARPNSTAACQLLGLENRYCIEQGTTQASNDKIKKEKKWVAITIRSNRHDDNVTVNGVNYGSTPVDVMLPAGQHQVTVEKSGFEPYSRQMTLSKDMTVWAELKTQENRPKPGKKFADLLTNNQQAPQMVVIGSGNYHIGENAKQDINISKAYSIAATPVTVNQFNAFVASTGYITEAEKGAGCNAINDGETKRHQNQNWRKPGFEQSKNAPAVCISKVDAETYAHWLTKQTGFTYALPSEAQWEVAARAGSKDAYWWGSDIGSGNANTGWGGSSWANKSTSPVASFGANPYGIYDTAGNVWEWTSTKSGVVRGGAWNFAPTKAKVYESLELSPSTSANYTGFRIVRSL
;
A
#
# COMPACT_ATOMS: atom_id res chain seq x y z
N MET A 1 -74.22 54.01 5.50
CA MET A 1 -74.63 54.70 4.27
C MET A 1 -73.56 55.72 3.90
N ASN A 2 -73.00 55.59 2.68
CA ASN A 2 -72.39 56.55 1.75
C ASN A 2 -71.35 57.59 2.25
N ARG A 3 -70.06 57.57 1.79
CA ARG A 3 -69.47 58.05 0.49
C ARG A 3 -69.59 59.58 0.34
N LYS A 4 -68.61 60.43 -0.02
CA LYS A 4 -67.32 60.44 -0.78
C LYS A 4 -66.62 61.80 -0.43
N GLY A 5 -65.30 61.99 -0.53
CA GLY A 5 -64.60 62.29 -1.79
C GLY A 5 -63.21 62.95 -1.58
N LEU A 6 -62.29 62.62 -2.49
CA LEU A 6 -60.93 63.18 -2.76
C LEU A 6 -61.05 64.49 -3.58
N PRO A 7 -60.03 65.40 -3.69
CA PRO A 7 -58.77 65.12 -4.41
C PRO A 7 -57.50 65.93 -4.00
N ALA A 8 -56.43 65.63 -4.74
CA ALA A 8 -55.02 66.03 -4.65
C ALA A 8 -54.70 67.54 -4.64
N LEU A 9 -53.53 67.88 -4.07
CA LEU A 9 -52.74 69.04 -4.48
C LEU A 9 -51.23 68.77 -4.28
N ALA A 10 -50.44 69.10 -5.28
CA ALA A 10 -48.97 69.11 -5.29
C ALA A 10 -48.45 70.56 -5.12
N LEU A 11 -47.12 70.68 -4.97
CA LEU A 11 -46.22 71.85 -5.06
C LEU A 11 -45.65 72.46 -3.76
N LEU A 12 -44.36 72.13 -3.54
CA LEU A 12 -43.17 73.01 -3.58
C LEU A 12 -42.91 74.11 -2.53
N LEU A 13 -41.60 74.31 -2.29
CA LEU A 13 -40.82 75.44 -1.68
C LEU A 13 -40.37 75.23 -0.22
N SER A 14 -39.15 74.72 0.04
CA SER A 14 -37.82 75.40 0.10
C SER A 14 -37.45 75.87 1.54
N PRO A 15 -36.20 76.23 1.92
CA PRO A 15 -34.89 76.13 1.26
C PRO A 15 -33.75 75.54 2.14
N ALA A 16 -32.60 75.38 1.49
CA ALA A 16 -31.29 75.04 2.04
C ALA A 16 -30.74 76.07 3.05
N LEU A 17 -29.97 75.59 4.03
CA LEU A 17 -28.85 76.32 4.62
C LEU A 17 -27.56 75.56 4.34
N PHE A 18 -26.68 76.22 3.62
CA PHE A 18 -25.31 75.84 3.34
C PHE A 18 -24.47 75.87 4.63
N THR A 19 -23.60 74.87 4.82
CA THR A 19 -22.29 75.09 5.43
C THR A 19 -21.22 74.39 4.60
N SER A 20 -20.07 75.04 4.56
CA SER A 20 -18.97 74.97 3.61
C SER A 20 -18.20 73.65 3.57
N VAL A 21 -17.77 73.32 2.36
CA VAL A 21 -16.81 72.28 2.02
C VAL A 21 -15.45 72.60 2.64
N ALA A 22 -14.91 71.69 3.45
CA ALA A 22 -13.48 71.57 3.70
C ALA A 22 -12.99 70.33 2.94
N LEU A 23 -12.25 70.54 1.85
CA LEU A 23 -11.52 69.49 1.16
C LEU A 23 -10.29 69.13 1.99
N ALA A 24 -10.31 67.96 2.62
CA ALA A 24 -9.11 67.28 3.06
C ALA A 24 -8.99 65.99 2.26
N ASN A 25 -8.07 65.99 1.29
CA ASN A 25 -7.55 64.77 0.68
C ASN A 25 -6.74 64.03 1.76
N THR A 26 -7.19 62.83 2.12
CA THR A 26 -6.29 61.78 2.59
C THR A 26 -6.70 60.47 1.94
N ASP A 27 -5.70 59.91 1.27
CA ASP A 27 -5.66 58.59 0.67
C ASP A 27 -6.18 57.47 1.59
N THR A 28 -6.73 56.46 0.89
CA THR A 28 -6.65 55.01 1.15
C THR A 28 -7.38 54.34 2.32
N GLN A 29 -7.90 53.15 1.94
CA GLN A 29 -8.30 51.99 2.74
C GLN A 29 -9.72 51.95 3.34
N SER A 30 -10.63 51.44 2.49
CA SER A 30 -11.71 50.53 2.88
C SER A 30 -11.16 49.43 3.81
N THR A 31 -11.33 49.62 5.12
CA THR A 31 -11.11 48.57 6.12
C THR A 31 -12.41 47.77 6.24
N ALA A 32 -12.33 46.47 5.92
CA ALA A 32 -13.33 45.50 6.32
C ALA A 32 -13.50 45.55 7.85
N PRO A 33 -14.70 45.27 8.40
CA PRO A 33 -14.89 45.24 9.84
C PRO A 33 -13.89 44.25 10.46
N ALA A 34 -13.14 44.71 11.48
CA ALA A 34 -12.16 43.89 12.17
C ALA A 34 -12.87 42.66 12.78
N VAL A 35 -12.60 41.48 12.22
CA VAL A 35 -13.05 40.20 12.79
C VAL A 35 -12.40 40.07 14.17
N ASP A 36 -13.21 39.86 15.19
CA ASP A 36 -12.75 39.63 16.55
C ASP A 36 -11.77 38.45 16.60
N SER A 37 -10.64 38.61 17.30
CA SER A 37 -9.68 37.51 17.45
C SER A 37 -10.30 36.37 18.27
N VAL A 38 -9.84 35.14 18.05
CA VAL A 38 -10.30 33.96 18.82
C VAL A 38 -10.21 34.21 20.33
N ALA A 39 -9.15 34.89 20.79
CA ALA A 39 -8.95 35.24 22.19
C ALA A 39 -10.01 36.24 22.72
N SER A 40 -10.44 37.23 21.92
CA SER A 40 -11.49 38.16 22.34
C SER A 40 -12.85 37.47 22.43
N ILE A 41 -13.15 36.54 21.52
CA ILE A 41 -14.37 35.73 21.54
C ILE A 41 -14.38 34.77 22.74
N ASP A 42 -13.26 34.12 23.05
CA ASP A 42 -13.14 33.23 24.22
C ASP A 42 -13.36 33.98 25.54
N ALA A 43 -12.89 35.23 25.64
CA ALA A 43 -13.17 36.11 26.79
C ALA A 43 -14.67 36.45 26.89
N LYS A 44 -15.32 36.79 25.76
CA LYS A 44 -16.77 37.05 25.70
C LYS A 44 -17.57 35.80 26.10
N LEU A 45 -17.20 34.63 25.61
CA LEU A 45 -17.83 33.35 25.98
C LEU A 45 -17.71 33.06 27.47
N THR A 46 -16.54 33.30 28.06
CA THR A 46 -16.33 33.08 29.50
C THR A 46 -17.21 33.99 30.35
N ASN A 47 -17.27 35.28 30.01
CA ASN A 47 -18.16 36.23 30.69
C ASN A 47 -19.63 35.83 30.53
N LYS A 48 -20.04 35.43 29.33
CA LYS A 48 -21.44 35.05 29.04
C LYS A 48 -21.86 33.76 29.76
N ARG A 49 -20.96 32.77 29.85
CA ARG A 49 -21.17 31.55 30.65
C ARG A 49 -21.40 31.87 32.12
N SER A 50 -20.65 32.82 32.67
CA SER A 50 -20.84 33.28 34.05
C SER A 50 -22.21 33.94 34.25
N GLU A 51 -22.62 34.81 33.31
CA GLU A 51 -23.95 35.45 33.34
C GLU A 51 -25.09 34.42 33.29
N VAL A 52 -25.01 33.44 32.39
CA VAL A 52 -25.99 32.35 32.29
C VAL A 52 -26.10 31.60 33.62
N LYS A 53 -24.97 31.25 34.25
CA LYS A 53 -24.96 30.55 35.54
C LYS A 53 -25.60 31.37 36.67
N GLN A 54 -25.42 32.69 36.66
CA GLN A 54 -26.08 33.58 37.63
C GLN A 54 -27.60 33.64 37.39
N LEU A 55 -28.02 33.74 36.13
CA LEU A 55 -29.43 33.73 35.74
C LEU A 55 -30.10 32.39 36.06
N GLU A 56 -29.39 31.27 35.94
CA GLU A 56 -29.86 29.95 36.36
C GLU A 56 -30.21 29.90 37.84
N ASN A 57 -29.31 30.37 38.69
CA ASN A 57 -29.57 30.45 40.13
C ASN A 57 -30.75 31.39 40.44
N THR A 58 -30.87 32.50 39.70
CA THR A 58 -31.97 33.46 39.85
C THR A 58 -33.31 32.83 39.49
N VAL A 59 -33.39 32.12 38.37
CA VAL A 59 -34.60 31.41 37.94
C VAL A 59 -34.98 30.33 38.96
N ALA A 60 -34.01 29.54 39.44
CA ALA A 60 -34.26 28.52 40.45
C ALA A 60 -34.79 29.11 41.77
N ASN A 61 -34.22 30.23 42.23
CA ASN A 61 -34.71 30.94 43.42
C ASN A 61 -36.14 31.47 43.21
N ASN A 62 -36.42 32.09 42.06
CA ASN A 62 -37.75 32.61 41.74
C ASN A 62 -38.80 31.49 41.65
N GLN A 63 -38.42 30.32 41.12
CA GLN A 63 -39.26 29.12 41.09
C GLN A 63 -39.57 28.61 42.50
N ASN A 64 -38.57 28.57 43.39
CA ASN A 64 -38.75 28.16 44.79
C ASN A 64 -39.70 29.11 45.53
N GLN A 65 -39.51 30.42 45.39
CA GLN A 65 -40.41 31.43 45.99
C GLN A 65 -41.85 31.28 45.48
N LEU A 66 -42.04 31.07 44.17
CA LEU A 66 -43.37 30.84 43.60
C LEU A 66 -44.02 29.57 44.16
N ARG A 67 -43.24 28.51 44.36
CA ARG A 67 -43.71 27.27 45.00
C ARG A 67 -44.13 27.51 46.44
N ASP A 68 -43.37 28.29 47.20
CA ASP A 68 -43.69 28.60 48.59
C ASP A 68 -44.97 29.44 48.71
N LEU A 69 -45.17 30.43 47.83
CA LEU A 69 -46.42 31.21 47.75
C LEU A 69 -47.63 30.32 47.40
N ARG A 70 -47.48 29.37 46.48
CA ARG A 70 -48.53 28.39 46.15
C ARG A 70 -48.89 27.52 47.36
N ASN A 71 -47.89 27.04 48.09
CA ASN A 71 -48.12 26.27 49.31
C ASN A 71 -48.87 27.09 50.38
N GLN A 72 -48.58 28.39 50.50
CA GLN A 72 -49.31 29.31 51.40
C GLN A 72 -50.76 29.52 50.95
N SER A 73 -51.00 29.66 49.64
CA SER A 73 -52.36 29.72 49.07
C SER A 73 -53.16 28.47 49.42
N ASP A 74 -52.57 27.28 49.21
CA ASP A 74 -53.23 26.01 49.53
C ASP A 74 -53.56 25.88 51.04
N ALA A 75 -52.70 26.40 51.91
CA ALA A 75 -52.95 26.45 53.35
C ALA A 75 -54.12 27.39 53.71
N LEU A 76 -54.20 28.57 53.07
CA LEU A 76 -55.30 29.51 53.25
C LEU A 76 -56.63 28.97 52.69
N ASP A 77 -56.59 28.18 51.62
CA ASP A 77 -57.75 27.46 51.08
C ASP A 77 -58.28 26.42 52.07
N LYS A 78 -57.39 25.62 52.67
CA LYS A 78 -57.76 24.68 53.74
C LYS A 78 -58.35 25.40 54.94
N LYS A 79 -57.74 26.51 55.37
CA LYS A 79 -58.25 27.34 56.47
C LYS A 79 -59.61 27.95 56.14
N ALA A 80 -59.85 28.35 54.89
CA ALA A 80 -61.15 28.86 54.45
C ALA A 80 -62.27 27.83 54.69
N GLY A 81 -62.02 26.56 54.36
CA GLY A 81 -62.98 25.47 54.62
C GLY A 81 -63.29 25.27 56.10
N GLN A 82 -62.27 25.34 56.96
CA GLN A 82 -62.43 25.24 58.42
C GLN A 82 -63.22 26.43 58.99
N LEU A 83 -62.90 27.65 58.53
CA LEU A 83 -63.59 28.87 58.97
C LEU A 83 -65.04 28.92 58.50
N ASP A 84 -65.34 28.45 57.29
CA ASP A 84 -66.73 28.37 56.82
C ASP A 84 -67.54 27.33 57.63
N ALA A 85 -66.93 26.19 57.98
CA ALA A 85 -67.55 25.23 58.89
C ALA A 85 -67.81 25.83 60.28
N LYS A 86 -66.83 26.55 60.86
CA LYS A 86 -66.96 27.25 62.15
C LYS A 86 -68.07 28.31 62.11
N ARG A 87 -68.14 29.09 61.04
CA ARG A 87 -69.18 30.11 60.82
C ARG A 87 -70.57 29.49 60.70
N LYS A 88 -70.72 28.43 59.91
CA LYS A 88 -72.00 27.69 59.78
C LYS A 88 -72.46 27.10 61.11
N LEU A 89 -71.54 26.60 61.93
CA LEU A 89 -71.86 26.12 63.26
C LEU A 89 -72.30 27.26 64.19
N ALA A 90 -71.57 28.38 64.22
CA ALA A 90 -71.94 29.55 65.00
C ALA A 90 -73.31 30.13 64.57
N GLN A 91 -73.60 30.10 63.26
CA GLN A 91 -74.90 30.50 62.72
C GLN A 91 -76.02 29.60 63.25
N ARG A 92 -75.88 28.28 63.14
CA ARG A 92 -76.88 27.33 63.66
C ARG A 92 -77.12 27.51 65.16
N ASN A 93 -76.05 27.65 65.94
CA ASN A 93 -76.16 27.85 67.38
C ASN A 93 -76.89 29.16 67.72
N LEU A 94 -76.64 30.24 66.96
CA LEU A 94 -77.33 31.52 67.11
C LEU A 94 -78.81 31.41 66.73
N ASP A 95 -79.12 30.78 65.59
CA ASP A 95 -80.49 30.53 65.13
C ASP A 95 -81.28 29.69 66.15
N ASP A 96 -80.65 28.67 66.74
CA ASP A 96 -81.23 27.84 67.80
C ASP A 96 -81.56 28.65 69.05
N GLN A 97 -80.67 29.55 69.51
CA GLN A 97 -80.99 30.42 70.65
C GLN A 97 -82.06 31.46 70.30
N TYR A 98 -82.06 31.98 69.07
CA TYR A 98 -83.08 32.93 68.62
C TYR A 98 -84.48 32.29 68.63
N ASN A 99 -84.60 31.02 68.22
CA ASN A 99 -85.85 30.27 68.31
C ASN A 99 -86.30 30.05 69.76
N ARG A 100 -85.37 29.89 70.71
CA ARG A 100 -85.70 29.74 72.14
C ARG A 100 -86.22 31.02 72.80
N MET A 101 -85.89 32.19 72.25
CA MET A 101 -86.45 33.47 72.74
C MET A 101 -87.97 33.57 72.59
N ILE A 102 -88.58 32.72 71.75
CA ILE A 102 -90.05 32.62 71.62
C ILE A 102 -90.67 32.16 72.94
N ASP A 103 -90.00 31.24 73.66
CA ASP A 103 -90.47 30.66 74.92
C ASP A 103 -89.83 31.33 76.16
N ASP A 104 -88.68 31.98 76.01
CA ASP A 104 -87.93 32.66 77.08
C ASP A 104 -87.42 34.05 76.63
N PRO A 105 -88.21 35.13 76.81
CA PRO A 105 -87.88 36.46 76.31
C PRO A 105 -86.65 37.12 76.96
N ASP A 106 -86.25 36.69 78.16
CA ASP A 106 -85.14 37.27 78.93
C ASP A 106 -83.79 36.58 78.64
N LEU A 107 -83.73 35.63 77.70
CA LEU A 107 -82.53 34.89 77.33
C LEU A 107 -81.46 35.80 76.69
N ASP A 108 -80.27 35.88 77.29
CA ASP A 108 -79.14 36.62 76.75
C ASP A 108 -78.47 35.88 75.56
N ILE A 109 -78.77 36.34 74.35
CA ILE A 109 -78.19 35.82 73.10
C ILE A 109 -76.90 36.53 72.67
N THR A 110 -76.46 37.57 73.40
CA THR A 110 -75.30 38.39 73.05
C THR A 110 -74.01 37.56 72.86
N PRO A 111 -73.71 36.52 73.66
CA PRO A 111 -72.53 35.69 73.45
C PRO A 111 -72.52 34.97 72.09
N PHE A 112 -73.68 34.51 71.62
CA PHE A 112 -73.83 33.81 70.33
C PHE A 112 -73.78 34.78 69.15
N GLN A 113 -74.34 35.98 69.30
CA GLN A 113 -74.21 37.05 68.32
C GLN A 113 -72.73 37.43 68.13
N LYS A 114 -72.00 37.62 69.23
CA LYS A 114 -70.57 37.91 69.21
C LYS A 114 -69.77 36.76 68.58
N GLN A 115 -70.06 35.51 68.93
CA GLN A 115 -69.40 34.34 68.34
C GLN A 115 -69.60 34.25 66.82
N TYR A 116 -70.81 34.55 66.33
CA TYR A 116 -71.09 34.62 64.90
C TYR A 116 -70.35 35.79 64.23
N GLN A 117 -70.37 36.99 64.83
CA GLN A 117 -69.63 38.15 64.34
C GLN A 117 -68.11 37.89 64.26
N ASP A 118 -67.54 37.27 65.30
CA ASP A 118 -66.12 36.88 65.34
C ASP A 118 -65.80 35.84 64.26
N SER A 119 -66.65 34.84 64.05
CA SER A 119 -66.47 33.84 62.99
C SER A 119 -66.51 34.45 61.58
N TRP A 120 -67.37 35.47 61.38
CA TRP A 120 -67.42 36.23 60.13
C TRP A 120 -66.18 37.10 59.92
N LYS A 121 -65.68 37.72 60.98
CA LYS A 121 -64.45 38.49 60.95
C LYS A 121 -63.26 37.62 60.51
N GLU A 122 -63.12 36.42 61.09
CA GLU A 122 -62.06 35.47 60.71
C GLU A 122 -62.18 35.04 59.23
N VAL A 123 -63.39 34.79 58.71
CA VAL A 123 -63.61 34.50 57.29
C VAL A 123 -63.17 35.67 56.41
N LYS A 124 -63.53 36.90 56.78
CA LYS A 124 -63.17 38.11 56.03
C LYS A 124 -61.66 38.35 56.04
N GLU A 125 -60.99 38.17 57.19
CA GLU A 125 -59.54 38.27 57.30
C GLU A 125 -58.83 37.23 56.41
N ASN A 126 -59.32 35.99 56.38
CA ASN A 126 -58.78 34.95 55.51
C ASN A 126 -59.02 35.25 54.02
N GLN A 127 -60.17 35.84 53.65
CA GLN A 127 -60.44 36.28 52.28
C GLN A 127 -59.46 37.37 51.81
N VAL A 128 -59.15 38.34 52.67
CA VAL A 128 -58.14 39.38 52.37
C VAL A 128 -56.75 38.76 52.21
N ALA A 129 -56.36 37.85 53.10
CA ALA A 129 -55.09 37.14 52.99
C ALA A 129 -54.98 36.30 51.69
N LYS A 130 -56.08 35.66 51.27
CA LYS A 130 -56.15 34.94 49.99
C LYS A 130 -56.00 35.86 48.79
N LEU A 131 -56.61 37.04 48.81
CA LEU A 131 -56.45 37.99 47.71
C LEU A 131 -55.01 38.51 47.63
N ALA A 132 -54.39 38.80 48.77
CA ALA A 132 -52.99 39.23 48.84
C ALA A 132 -52.04 38.15 48.27
N ILE A 133 -52.17 36.89 48.70
CA ILE A 133 -51.30 35.81 48.19
C ILE A 133 -51.52 35.55 46.69
N GLN A 134 -52.74 35.73 46.18
CA GLN A 134 -53.02 35.61 44.74
C GLN A 134 -52.29 36.70 43.93
N GLN A 135 -52.25 37.94 44.43
CA GLN A 135 -51.49 39.03 43.82
C GLN A 135 -49.98 38.73 43.85
N ASP A 136 -49.45 38.25 44.98
CA ASP A 136 -48.04 37.87 45.11
C ASP A 136 -47.66 36.73 44.16
N ILE A 137 -48.53 35.73 43.98
CA ILE A 137 -48.32 34.64 43.01
C ILE A 137 -48.28 35.18 41.58
N GLN A 138 -49.16 36.12 41.23
CA GLN A 138 -49.19 36.74 39.90
C GLN A 138 -47.89 37.52 39.64
N GLU A 139 -47.46 38.34 40.59
CA GLU A 139 -46.27 39.16 40.46
C GLU A 139 -45.00 38.29 40.41
N GLN A 140 -44.89 37.29 41.30
CA GLN A 140 -43.77 36.36 41.28
C GLN A 140 -43.72 35.53 39.98
N SER A 141 -44.88 35.20 39.40
CA SER A 141 -44.95 34.53 38.10
C SER A 141 -44.44 35.42 36.97
N ARG A 142 -44.69 36.74 37.02
CA ARG A 142 -44.15 37.73 36.07
C ARG A 142 -42.62 37.81 36.19
N VAL A 143 -42.10 37.94 37.40
CA VAL A 143 -40.64 37.97 37.69
C VAL A 143 -39.94 36.69 37.21
N LEU A 144 -40.56 35.53 37.43
CA LEU A 144 -40.04 34.26 36.93
C LEU A 144 -40.00 34.23 35.40
N LYS A 145 -41.04 34.72 34.72
CA LYS A 145 -41.09 34.77 33.25
C LYS A 145 -40.03 35.71 32.67
N GLU A 146 -39.81 36.86 33.28
CA GLU A 146 -38.79 37.83 32.85
C GLU A 146 -37.38 37.27 33.01
N SER A 147 -37.07 36.72 34.18
CA SER A 147 -35.77 36.08 34.44
C SER A 147 -35.52 34.87 33.53
N SER A 148 -36.55 34.07 33.23
CA SER A 148 -36.45 32.94 32.29
C SER A 148 -36.20 33.40 30.86
N THR A 149 -36.90 34.45 30.39
CA THR A 149 -36.67 35.05 29.07
C THR A 149 -35.25 35.62 28.95
N LYS A 150 -34.76 36.30 30.00
CA LYS A 150 -33.39 36.84 30.03
C LYS A 150 -32.34 35.72 29.99
N LYS A 151 -32.57 34.62 30.70
CA LYS A 151 -31.73 33.41 30.61
C LYS A 151 -31.70 32.88 29.18
N GLN A 152 -32.86 32.72 28.53
CA GLN A 152 -32.93 32.19 27.17
C GLN A 152 -32.18 33.07 26.17
N ARG A 153 -32.39 34.39 26.20
CA ARG A 153 -31.65 35.32 25.34
C ARG A 153 -30.13 35.22 25.54
N SER A 154 -29.68 35.03 26.77
CA SER A 154 -28.26 34.89 27.07
C SER A 154 -27.68 33.56 26.59
N LEU A 155 -28.49 32.49 26.55
CA LEU A 155 -28.13 31.21 25.93
C LEU A 155 -28.02 31.34 24.41
N ASP A 156 -28.97 32.02 23.76
CA ASP A 156 -28.95 32.25 22.31
C ASP A 156 -27.70 33.07 21.92
N GLU A 157 -27.37 34.11 22.67
CA GLU A 157 -26.13 34.90 22.46
C GLU A 157 -24.85 34.07 22.67
N LEU A 158 -24.86 33.09 23.59
CA LEU A 158 -23.75 32.17 23.83
C LEU A 158 -23.55 31.21 22.66
N GLU A 159 -24.64 30.71 22.07
CA GLU A 159 -24.61 29.88 20.86
C GLU A 159 -24.02 30.65 19.68
N ILE A 160 -24.47 31.89 19.44
CA ILE A 160 -23.93 32.76 18.38
C ILE A 160 -22.42 33.01 18.57
N LEU A 161 -21.98 33.31 19.80
CA LEU A 161 -20.55 33.45 20.09
C LEU A 161 -19.78 32.14 19.86
N GLY A 162 -20.40 31.00 20.10
CA GLY A 162 -19.84 29.68 19.81
C GLY A 162 -19.61 29.44 18.32
N GLU A 163 -20.58 29.80 17.48
CA GLU A 163 -20.47 29.75 16.01
C GLU A 163 -19.40 30.71 15.50
N SER A 164 -19.41 31.97 15.95
CA SER A 164 -18.42 32.99 15.58
C SER A 164 -16.99 32.60 15.97
N ARG A 165 -16.81 31.89 17.10
CA ARG A 165 -15.52 31.31 17.50
C ARG A 165 -14.99 30.33 16.45
N GLN A 166 -15.84 29.48 15.88
CA GLN A 166 -15.40 28.51 14.87
C GLN A 166 -14.97 29.20 13.58
N GLU A 167 -15.73 30.20 13.14
CA GLU A 167 -15.38 31.02 11.97
C GLU A 167 -14.03 31.74 12.17
N ALA A 168 -13.81 32.36 13.33
CA ALA A 168 -12.55 33.03 13.65
C ALA A 168 -11.35 32.06 13.68
N ARG A 169 -11.55 30.82 14.18
CA ARG A 169 -10.52 29.77 14.15
C ARG A 169 -10.15 29.37 12.71
N VAL A 170 -11.16 29.21 11.84
CA VAL A 170 -10.97 28.88 10.43
C VAL A 170 -10.21 29.98 9.71
N LEU A 171 -10.63 31.25 9.85
CA LEU A 171 -9.98 32.40 9.22
C LEU A 171 -8.51 32.53 9.64
N ARG A 172 -8.23 32.39 10.94
CA ARG A 172 -6.86 32.40 11.45
C ARG A 172 -6.03 31.27 10.81
N LEU A 173 -6.54 30.04 10.80
CA LEU A 173 -5.79 28.92 10.23
C LEU A 173 -5.60 29.07 8.70
N GLN A 174 -6.55 29.67 7.98
CA GLN A 174 -6.39 30.00 6.56
C GLN A 174 -5.25 31.01 6.33
N GLU A 175 -5.11 32.02 7.19
CA GLU A 175 -3.99 32.97 7.13
C GLU A 175 -2.65 32.29 7.44
N GLU A 176 -2.60 31.43 8.46
CA GLU A 176 -1.41 30.64 8.79
C GLU A 176 -1.02 29.68 7.65
N LEU A 177 -2.01 29.08 6.97
CA LEU A 177 -1.82 28.21 5.80
C LEU A 177 -1.30 28.95 4.57
N ALA A 178 -1.59 30.24 4.44
CA ALA A 178 -1.14 31.06 3.31
C ALA A 178 0.34 31.48 3.40
N ALA A 179 1.02 31.14 4.51
CA ALA A 179 2.41 31.49 4.75
C ALA A 179 3.35 30.94 3.66
N GLN A 180 4.30 31.79 3.27
CA GLN A 180 5.42 31.45 2.39
C GLN A 180 6.71 31.54 3.19
N ASP A 181 7.62 30.60 2.99
CA ASP A 181 8.94 30.62 3.62
C ASP A 181 10.03 30.21 2.63
N THR A 182 11.28 30.54 2.94
CA THR A 182 12.46 30.16 2.17
C THR A 182 13.40 29.34 3.02
N LEU A 183 13.70 28.13 2.57
CA LEU A 183 14.47 27.15 3.34
C LEU A 183 15.77 26.78 2.66
N ASP A 184 16.82 26.69 3.47
CA ASP A 184 18.11 26.14 3.09
C ASP A 184 18.19 24.67 3.54
N VAL A 185 18.43 23.76 2.61
CA VAL A 185 18.53 22.34 2.85
C VAL A 185 19.84 21.78 2.33
N VAL A 186 20.55 21.08 3.21
CA VAL A 186 21.70 20.25 2.86
C VAL A 186 21.30 18.78 2.86
N HIS A 187 21.58 18.08 1.77
CA HIS A 187 21.38 16.64 1.66
C HIS A 187 22.55 15.97 0.96
N THR A 188 22.93 14.80 1.45
CA THR A 188 24.02 13.99 0.89
C THR A 188 23.47 12.64 0.49
N ILE A 189 23.71 12.25 -0.76
CA ILE A 189 23.31 10.97 -1.33
C ILE A 189 24.54 10.12 -1.65
N THR A 190 24.37 8.80 -1.74
CA THR A 190 25.42 7.88 -2.19
C THR A 190 25.12 7.46 -3.63
N CYS A 191 26.03 7.77 -4.55
CA CYS A 191 25.93 7.44 -5.97
C CYS A 191 26.24 5.94 -6.19
N LYS A 192 25.46 5.25 -7.03
CA LYS A 192 25.79 3.87 -7.47
C LYS A 192 26.96 3.93 -8.45
N MET A 193 27.87 2.96 -8.41
CA MET A 193 29.01 2.94 -9.35
C MET A 193 28.59 2.84 -10.82
N SER A 194 27.40 2.34 -11.10
CA SER A 194 26.84 2.19 -12.44
C SER A 194 26.17 3.47 -13.00
N MET A 195 26.09 4.57 -12.22
CA MET A 195 25.43 5.81 -12.67
C MET A 195 26.44 6.85 -13.16
N THR A 196 26.03 7.73 -14.08
CA THR A 196 26.85 8.87 -14.50
C THR A 196 26.88 9.96 -13.43
N LEU A 197 27.92 10.81 -13.42
CA LEU A 197 28.02 11.94 -12.49
C LEU A 197 26.82 12.89 -12.61
N ASN A 198 26.37 13.15 -13.84
CA ASN A 198 25.19 13.99 -14.09
C ASN A 198 23.90 13.34 -13.57
N ALA A 199 23.75 12.02 -13.72
CA ALA A 199 22.61 11.29 -13.15
C ALA A 199 22.63 11.38 -11.61
N CYS A 200 23.80 11.25 -10.97
CA CYS A 200 23.90 11.42 -9.53
C CYS A 200 23.58 12.86 -9.08
N ALA A 201 24.11 13.87 -9.78
CA ALA A 201 23.82 15.28 -9.47
C ALA A 201 22.32 15.61 -9.60
N SER A 202 21.67 15.10 -10.66
CA SER A 202 20.21 15.26 -10.87
C SER A 202 19.39 14.57 -9.77
N GLN A 203 19.81 13.37 -9.35
CA GLN A 203 19.21 12.67 -8.22
C GLN A 203 19.38 13.46 -6.92
N GLY A 204 20.57 14.01 -6.66
CA GLY A 204 20.86 14.84 -5.49
C GLY A 204 19.96 16.08 -5.43
N LYS A 205 19.82 16.79 -6.56
CA LYS A 205 18.90 17.92 -6.68
C LYS A 205 17.46 17.54 -6.36
N THR A 206 16.98 16.43 -6.91
CA THR A 206 15.60 15.96 -6.71
C THR A 206 15.32 15.63 -5.25
N LEU A 207 16.22 14.88 -4.61
CA LEU A 207 16.08 14.48 -3.21
C LEU A 207 16.27 15.65 -2.25
N SER A 208 17.14 16.62 -2.55
CA SER A 208 17.24 17.87 -1.78
C SER A 208 15.95 18.69 -1.85
N MET A 209 15.32 18.78 -3.03
CA MET A 209 14.04 19.48 -3.19
C MET A 209 12.94 18.79 -2.38
N GLN A 210 12.86 17.46 -2.44
CA GLN A 210 11.92 16.69 -1.64
C GLN A 210 12.13 16.94 -0.14
N LYS A 211 13.39 16.94 0.32
CA LYS A 211 13.72 17.26 1.71
C LYS A 211 13.30 18.68 2.09
N ALA A 212 13.45 19.66 1.19
CA ALA A 212 12.97 21.04 1.41
C ALA A 212 11.45 21.12 1.54
N VAL A 213 10.71 20.45 0.65
CA VAL A 213 9.24 20.38 0.73
C VAL A 213 8.79 19.71 2.04
N ASN A 214 9.40 18.59 2.43
CA ASN A 214 9.07 17.89 3.68
C ASN A 214 9.39 18.74 4.91
N ASN A 215 10.55 19.41 4.93
CA ASN A 215 10.91 20.30 6.04
C ASN A 215 9.93 21.48 6.16
N PHE A 216 9.54 22.09 5.04
CA PHE A 216 8.53 23.15 5.01
C PHE A 216 7.19 22.67 5.53
N GLN A 217 6.75 21.50 5.11
CA GLN A 217 5.51 20.90 5.61
C GLN A 217 5.54 20.75 7.13
N GLN A 218 6.64 20.22 7.68
CA GLN A 218 6.79 20.04 9.12
C GLN A 218 6.88 21.38 9.87
N GLN A 219 7.56 22.39 9.31
CA GLN A 219 7.61 23.72 9.90
C GLN A 219 6.23 24.38 9.91
N LEU A 220 5.47 24.24 8.83
CA LEU A 220 4.11 24.76 8.73
C LEU A 220 3.20 24.11 9.78
N ILE A 221 3.20 22.77 9.86
CA ILE A 221 2.40 22.00 10.83
C ILE A 221 2.75 22.36 12.28
N ASN A 222 4.05 22.44 12.59
CA ASN A 222 4.51 22.77 13.94
C ASN A 222 4.37 24.26 14.28
N GLY A 223 4.16 25.11 13.28
CA GLY A 223 3.97 26.56 13.43
C GLY A 223 2.52 26.97 13.66
N PHE A 224 1.53 26.09 13.45
CA PHE A 224 0.13 26.43 13.63
C PHE A 224 -0.24 26.69 15.09
N THR A 225 -1.11 27.67 15.32
CA THR A 225 -1.57 28.03 16.68
C THR A 225 -2.38 26.92 17.35
N GLU A 226 -2.99 26.02 16.56
CA GLU A 226 -3.72 24.83 17.03
C GLU A 226 -3.07 23.52 16.58
N MET A 227 -1.74 23.47 16.66
CA MET A 227 -0.91 22.34 16.23
C MET A 227 -1.46 20.96 16.66
N ASP A 228 -1.91 20.81 17.92
CA ASP A 228 -2.37 19.51 18.43
C ASP A 228 -3.62 19.01 17.71
N THR A 229 -4.57 19.89 17.44
CA THR A 229 -5.79 19.58 16.66
C THR A 229 -5.43 19.28 15.21
N VAL A 230 -4.53 20.08 14.63
CA VAL A 230 -4.08 19.91 13.25
C VAL A 230 -3.39 18.55 13.06
N LYS A 231 -2.51 18.15 13.96
CA LYS A 231 -1.79 16.86 13.90
C LYS A 231 -2.74 15.65 13.90
N GLN A 232 -3.93 15.77 14.49
CA GLN A 232 -4.92 14.68 14.48
C GLN A 232 -5.58 14.49 13.09
N HIS A 233 -5.59 15.52 12.24
CA HIS A 233 -6.36 15.52 10.99
C HIS A 233 -5.50 15.72 9.74
N VAL A 234 -4.23 16.12 9.88
CA VAL A 234 -3.35 16.51 8.76
C VAL A 234 -3.11 15.38 7.76
N ASP A 235 -3.10 14.12 8.19
CA ASP A 235 -2.89 12.96 7.31
C ASP A 235 -3.96 12.83 6.23
N ASN A 236 -5.15 13.42 6.44
CA ASN A 236 -6.27 13.37 5.51
C ASN A 236 -6.40 14.65 4.66
N VAL A 237 -5.49 15.62 4.80
CA VAL A 237 -5.58 16.93 4.16
C VAL A 237 -4.34 17.23 3.34
N SER A 238 -4.53 17.45 2.04
CA SER A 238 -3.44 17.87 1.16
C SER A 238 -3.17 19.37 1.30
N LEU A 239 -1.99 19.72 1.79
CA LEU A 239 -1.55 21.11 1.94
C LEU A 239 -1.14 21.75 0.60
N ASN A 240 -1.00 20.96 -0.48
CA ASN A 240 -0.56 21.36 -1.82
C ASN A 240 0.62 22.36 -1.75
N ILE A 241 1.83 21.86 -1.48
CA ILE A 241 3.01 22.72 -1.39
C ILE A 241 3.52 23.04 -2.80
N HIS A 242 3.70 24.33 -3.09
CA HIS A 242 4.23 24.85 -4.34
C HIS A 242 5.65 25.36 -4.12
N VAL A 243 6.57 24.95 -4.99
CA VAL A 243 7.91 25.54 -5.09
C VAL A 243 7.82 26.76 -6.00
N LEU A 244 8.03 27.95 -5.44
CA LEU A 244 7.99 29.21 -6.17
C LEU A 244 9.32 29.47 -6.88
N ASP A 245 10.42 29.26 -6.17
CA ASP A 245 11.77 29.37 -6.70
C ASP A 245 12.72 28.40 -5.99
N SER A 246 13.81 28.03 -6.67
CA SER A 246 14.85 27.20 -6.05
C SER A 246 16.20 27.35 -6.73
N ALA A 247 17.26 27.46 -5.94
CA ALA A 247 18.63 27.56 -6.42
C ALA A 247 19.54 26.58 -5.68
N ILE A 248 20.44 25.93 -6.41
CA ILE A 248 21.55 25.18 -5.81
C ILE A 248 22.61 26.21 -5.43
N ILE A 249 22.84 26.37 -4.13
CA ILE A 249 23.84 27.30 -3.59
C ILE A 249 25.23 26.68 -3.69
N ASP A 250 25.33 25.40 -3.37
CA ASP A 250 26.58 24.64 -3.43
C ASP A 250 26.28 23.16 -3.69
N SER A 251 27.16 22.50 -4.43
CA SER A 251 27.07 21.05 -4.64
C SER A 251 28.39 20.45 -5.07
N GLY A 252 28.68 19.24 -4.60
CA GLY A 252 29.92 18.57 -4.96
C GLY A 252 30.05 17.16 -4.37
N PHE A 253 31.06 16.44 -4.86
CA PHE A 253 31.44 15.15 -4.32
C PHE A 253 32.28 15.32 -3.05
N ASN A 254 31.96 14.53 -2.03
CA ASN A 254 32.76 14.40 -0.83
C ASN A 254 33.20 12.94 -0.68
N GLY A 255 34.49 12.67 -0.90
CA GLY A 255 35.02 11.30 -0.96
C GLY A 255 34.69 10.56 -2.26
N SER A 256 34.63 9.22 -2.20
CA SER A 256 34.64 8.35 -3.40
C SER A 256 33.32 8.27 -4.16
N ASN A 257 32.17 8.39 -3.47
CA ASN A 257 30.86 8.18 -4.09
C ASN A 257 29.71 8.95 -3.42
N ARG A 258 29.98 9.92 -2.54
CA ARG A 258 28.93 10.71 -1.89
C ARG A 258 28.80 12.07 -2.56
N TYR A 259 27.59 12.44 -2.94
CA TYR A 259 27.29 13.74 -3.55
C TYR A 259 26.44 14.58 -2.59
N THR A 260 26.90 15.77 -2.26
CA THR A 260 26.21 16.72 -1.37
C THR A 260 25.61 17.85 -2.19
N THR A 261 24.39 18.24 -1.85
CA THR A 261 23.67 19.36 -2.48
C THR A 261 23.09 20.27 -1.40
N LYS A 262 23.50 21.54 -1.43
CA LYS A 262 22.91 22.65 -0.67
C LYS A 262 21.95 23.40 -1.58
N LEU A 263 20.67 23.30 -1.27
CA LEU A 263 19.56 23.86 -2.02
C LEU A 263 18.87 24.93 -1.18
N GLN A 264 18.62 26.10 -1.76
CA GLN A 264 17.67 27.07 -1.23
C GLN A 264 16.37 26.95 -2.02
N ALA A 265 15.22 26.87 -1.34
CA ALA A 265 13.92 26.76 -1.98
C ALA A 265 12.89 27.68 -1.30
N SER A 266 12.18 28.49 -2.10
CA SER A 266 11.04 29.29 -1.65
C SER A 266 9.76 28.51 -1.90
N LEU A 267 8.98 28.30 -0.83
CA LEU A 267 7.87 27.36 -0.77
C LEU A 267 6.62 28.06 -0.22
N ARG A 268 5.44 27.72 -0.75
CA ARG A 268 4.14 28.21 -0.26
C ARG A 268 3.11 27.09 -0.30
N ALA A 269 2.27 26.97 0.72
CA ALA A 269 1.12 26.06 0.69
C ALA A 269 -0.07 26.72 -0.04
N ARG A 270 -0.81 25.93 -0.83
CA ARG A 270 -2.08 26.36 -1.47
C ARG A 270 -3.14 25.27 -1.31
N PRO A 271 -3.60 25.03 -0.07
CA PRO A 271 -4.58 23.99 0.20
C PRO A 271 -5.93 24.30 -0.48
N ASN A 272 -6.84 23.33 -0.49
CA ASN A 272 -8.21 23.57 -0.97
C ASN A 272 -8.98 24.51 -0.01
N SER A 273 -10.10 25.08 -0.46
CA SER A 273 -10.90 26.02 0.34
C SER A 273 -11.44 25.40 1.64
N THR A 274 -11.60 24.07 1.69
CA THR A 274 -12.11 23.34 2.86
C THR A 274 -11.02 22.90 3.85
N ALA A 275 -9.74 23.07 3.53
CA ALA A 275 -8.65 22.45 4.28
C ALA A 275 -8.60 22.92 5.73
N ALA A 276 -8.82 24.21 5.99
CA ALA A 276 -8.83 24.74 7.34
C ALA A 276 -9.90 24.06 8.21
N CYS A 277 -11.10 23.80 7.69
CA CYS A 277 -12.14 23.06 8.42
C CYS A 277 -11.74 21.62 8.66
N GLN A 278 -11.19 20.95 7.63
CA GLN A 278 -10.76 19.57 7.75
C GLN A 278 -9.65 19.42 8.81
N LEU A 279 -8.70 20.34 8.85
CA LEU A 279 -7.61 20.36 9.84
C LEU A 279 -8.10 20.67 11.26
N LEU A 280 -9.19 21.43 11.40
CA LEU A 280 -9.81 21.74 12.69
C LEU A 280 -10.88 20.70 13.12
N GLY A 281 -11.19 19.72 12.27
CA GLY A 281 -12.27 18.75 12.52
C GLY A 281 -13.67 19.37 12.50
N LEU A 282 -13.87 20.44 11.73
CA LEU A 282 -15.13 21.20 11.65
C LEU A 282 -15.95 20.84 10.41
N GLU A 283 -17.26 21.08 10.50
CA GLU A 283 -18.16 20.94 9.35
C GLU A 283 -17.79 21.93 8.23
N ASN A 284 -17.95 21.52 6.97
CA ASN A 284 -17.60 22.36 5.82
C ASN A 284 -18.36 23.70 5.75
N ARG A 285 -19.47 23.86 6.49
CA ARG A 285 -20.25 25.11 6.57
C ARG A 285 -19.42 26.31 7.02
N TYR A 286 -18.37 26.08 7.82
CA TYR A 286 -17.47 27.12 8.31
C TYR A 286 -16.39 27.54 7.30
N CYS A 287 -16.23 26.81 6.20
CA CYS A 287 -15.22 27.06 5.15
C CYS A 287 -15.82 27.52 3.83
N ILE A 288 -17.10 27.89 3.81
CA ILE A 288 -17.75 28.42 2.60
C ILE A 288 -17.31 29.88 2.45
N GLU A 289 -16.42 30.14 1.49
CA GLU A 289 -16.17 31.49 1.02
C GLU A 289 -17.47 32.09 0.45
N GLN A 290 -17.87 33.24 0.98
CA GLN A 290 -18.63 34.20 0.19
C GLN A 290 -17.74 34.60 -0.99
N GLY A 291 -18.24 34.38 -2.20
CA GLY A 291 -17.46 34.52 -3.43
C GLY A 291 -16.74 35.86 -3.52
N THR A 292 -15.41 35.81 -3.40
CA THR A 292 -14.52 36.81 -4.00
C THR A 292 -13.65 36.09 -5.01
N THR A 293 -14.19 35.96 -6.22
CA THR A 293 -13.39 35.78 -7.42
C THR A 293 -12.54 37.03 -7.62
N GLN A 294 -11.36 37.09 -6.98
CA GLN A 294 -10.26 37.90 -7.49
C GLN A 294 -9.33 36.97 -8.25
N ALA A 295 -9.62 36.83 -9.54
CA ALA A 295 -8.64 36.39 -10.51
C ALA A 295 -7.55 37.47 -10.59
N SER A 296 -6.50 37.31 -9.80
CA SER A 296 -5.27 38.08 -10.00
C SER A 296 -4.61 37.59 -11.28
N ASN A 297 -4.70 38.41 -12.32
CA ASN A 297 -3.86 38.36 -13.51
C ASN A 297 -2.40 38.63 -13.10
N ASP A 298 -1.70 37.60 -12.63
CA ASP A 298 -0.25 37.61 -12.57
C ASP A 298 0.32 36.74 -13.68
N LYS A 299 1.28 37.31 -14.42
CA LYS A 299 2.05 36.61 -15.46
C LYS A 299 2.93 35.54 -14.78
N ILE A 300 2.38 34.35 -14.58
CA ILE A 300 3.04 33.24 -13.87
C ILE A 300 4.18 32.64 -14.72
N LYS A 301 5.43 32.80 -14.24
CA LYS A 301 6.47 31.78 -14.43
C LYS A 301 5.90 30.46 -13.94
N LYS A 302 5.78 29.43 -14.80
CA LYS A 302 5.17 28.10 -14.51
C LYS A 302 5.56 27.55 -13.13
N GLU A 303 4.74 27.84 -12.12
CA GLU A 303 4.82 27.25 -10.79
C GLU A 303 4.53 25.73 -10.88
N LYS A 304 5.31 24.91 -10.17
CA LYS A 304 5.10 23.45 -10.16
C LYS A 304 4.44 23.05 -8.85
N LYS A 305 3.19 22.58 -8.94
CA LYS A 305 2.46 21.93 -7.82
C LYS A 305 3.16 20.63 -7.46
N TRP A 306 3.38 20.34 -6.17
CA TRP A 306 3.86 19.02 -5.71
C TRP A 306 2.73 18.26 -5.03
N VAL A 307 2.72 16.94 -5.22
CA VAL A 307 1.71 16.02 -4.69
C VAL A 307 2.39 14.81 -4.07
N ALA A 308 1.78 14.25 -3.04
CA ALA A 308 2.24 13.07 -2.34
C ALA A 308 1.82 11.79 -3.08
N ILE A 309 2.76 10.89 -3.31
CA ILE A 309 2.48 9.54 -3.79
C ILE A 309 2.95 8.51 -2.76
N THR A 310 2.03 7.66 -2.30
CA THR A 310 2.34 6.52 -1.44
C THR A 310 2.44 5.26 -2.30
N ILE A 311 3.59 4.61 -2.34
CA ILE A 311 3.79 3.39 -3.14
C ILE A 311 3.86 2.19 -2.19
N ARG A 312 2.99 1.21 -2.42
CA ARG A 312 2.88 -0.04 -1.66
C ARG A 312 2.99 -1.24 -2.58
N SER A 313 3.38 -2.38 -2.02
CA SER A 313 3.57 -3.64 -2.75
C SER A 313 3.03 -4.82 -1.97
N ASN A 314 2.66 -5.89 -2.67
CA ASN A 314 2.35 -7.18 -2.06
C ASN A 314 3.60 -7.95 -1.59
N ARG A 315 4.80 -7.40 -1.81
CA ARG A 315 6.09 -7.93 -1.35
C ARG A 315 6.83 -6.89 -0.51
N HIS A 316 7.76 -7.36 0.31
CA HIS A 316 8.71 -6.53 1.08
C HIS A 316 10.11 -6.67 0.50
N ASP A 317 11.06 -5.83 0.91
CA ASP A 317 12.43 -5.78 0.37
C ASP A 317 12.45 -5.71 -1.17
N ASP A 318 11.60 -4.84 -1.71
CA ASP A 318 11.59 -4.48 -3.11
C ASP A 318 12.34 -3.17 -3.34
N ASN A 319 12.50 -2.79 -4.61
CA ASN A 319 13.20 -1.59 -5.00
C ASN A 319 12.24 -0.71 -5.81
N VAL A 320 11.90 0.44 -5.24
CA VAL A 320 11.01 1.43 -5.84
C VAL A 320 11.85 2.49 -6.54
N THR A 321 11.55 2.72 -7.81
CA THR A 321 12.10 3.84 -8.57
C THR A 321 10.98 4.69 -9.17
N VAL A 322 11.18 6.00 -9.21
CA VAL A 322 10.30 6.93 -9.95
C VAL A 322 11.13 7.76 -10.91
N ASN A 323 10.80 7.70 -12.20
CA ASN A 323 11.60 8.28 -13.29
C ASN A 323 13.08 7.84 -13.23
N GLY A 324 13.33 6.60 -12.78
CA GLY A 324 14.68 6.04 -12.60
C GLY A 324 15.41 6.47 -11.32
N VAL A 325 14.83 7.36 -10.50
CA VAL A 325 15.39 7.74 -9.18
C VAL A 325 14.95 6.70 -8.15
N ASN A 326 15.89 6.16 -7.37
CA ASN A 326 15.62 5.14 -6.35
C ASN A 326 15.19 5.76 -5.02
N TYR A 327 14.07 5.28 -4.48
CA TYR A 327 13.46 5.73 -3.21
C TYR A 327 13.46 4.67 -2.11
N GLY A 328 14.05 3.49 -2.31
CA GLY A 328 14.14 2.42 -1.32
C GLY A 328 13.12 1.30 -1.53
N SER A 329 12.66 0.68 -0.45
CA SER A 329 11.65 -0.39 -0.47
C SER A 329 10.29 0.13 -0.04
N THR A 330 9.22 -0.51 -0.51
CA THR A 330 7.86 -0.21 -0.05
C THR A 330 7.65 -0.58 1.44
N PRO A 331 6.72 0.09 2.16
CA PRO A 331 5.97 1.27 1.73
C PRO A 331 6.85 2.53 1.68
N VAL A 332 6.66 3.37 0.66
CA VAL A 332 7.41 4.62 0.52
C VAL A 332 6.51 5.78 0.12
N ASP A 333 6.65 6.90 0.81
CA ASP A 333 5.98 8.17 0.52
C ASP A 333 6.95 9.11 -0.20
N VAL A 334 6.55 9.57 -1.39
CA VAL A 334 7.37 10.41 -2.25
C VAL A 334 6.60 11.67 -2.62
N MET A 335 7.22 12.85 -2.50
CA MET A 335 6.64 14.08 -3.02
C MET A 335 7.17 14.29 -4.44
N LEU A 336 6.28 14.48 -5.42
CA LEU A 336 6.64 14.67 -6.83
C LEU A 336 5.87 15.85 -7.43
N PRO A 337 6.44 16.56 -8.42
CA PRO A 337 5.70 17.59 -9.13
C PRO A 337 4.50 16.98 -9.87
N ALA A 338 3.42 17.75 -10.04
CA ALA A 338 2.31 17.35 -10.87
C ALA A 338 2.78 17.21 -12.33
N GLY A 339 2.39 16.11 -12.98
CA GLY A 339 2.89 15.74 -14.31
C GLY A 339 2.97 14.24 -14.51
N GLN A 340 3.62 13.82 -15.60
CA GLN A 340 3.81 12.40 -15.89
C GLN A 340 5.04 11.83 -15.17
N HIS A 341 4.84 10.70 -14.52
CA HIS A 341 5.88 9.95 -13.83
C HIS A 341 5.77 8.46 -14.16
N GLN A 342 6.91 7.80 -14.34
CA GLN A 342 7.01 6.36 -14.43
C GLN A 342 7.39 5.80 -13.06
N VAL A 343 6.50 5.01 -12.48
CA VAL A 343 6.75 4.29 -11.22
C VAL A 343 7.10 2.86 -11.56
N THR A 344 8.24 2.39 -11.06
CA THR A 344 8.69 1.01 -11.21
C THR A 344 8.98 0.40 -9.84
N VAL A 345 8.43 -0.77 -9.57
CA VAL A 345 8.69 -1.57 -8.35
C VAL A 345 9.27 -2.90 -8.81
N GLU A 346 10.46 -3.24 -8.32
CA GLU A 346 11.21 -4.41 -8.76
C GLU A 346 11.62 -5.28 -7.58
N LYS A 347 11.56 -6.60 -7.73
CA LYS A 347 12.10 -7.57 -6.79
C LYS A 347 12.66 -8.76 -7.54
N SER A 348 13.80 -9.28 -7.09
CA SER A 348 14.40 -10.49 -7.68
C SER A 348 13.43 -11.68 -7.62
N GLY A 349 13.25 -12.38 -8.74
CA GLY A 349 12.32 -13.51 -8.88
C GLY A 349 10.88 -13.13 -9.27
N PHE A 350 10.61 -11.84 -9.48
CA PHE A 350 9.29 -11.32 -9.86
C PHE A 350 9.37 -10.51 -11.15
N GLU A 351 8.26 -10.44 -11.88
CA GLU A 351 8.14 -9.48 -12.99
C GLU A 351 8.08 -8.05 -12.42
N PRO A 352 8.87 -7.11 -12.95
CA PRO A 352 8.86 -5.73 -12.47
C PRO A 352 7.50 -5.09 -12.78
N TYR A 353 6.87 -4.52 -11.76
CA TYR A 353 5.69 -3.66 -11.95
C TYR A 353 6.17 -2.31 -12.46
N SER A 354 5.76 -1.90 -13.66
CA SER A 354 6.14 -0.62 -14.27
C SER A 354 4.90 0.05 -14.85
N ARG A 355 4.60 1.27 -14.40
CA ARG A 355 3.43 2.03 -14.85
C ARG A 355 3.75 3.49 -15.05
N GLN A 356 3.40 4.02 -16.22
CA GLN A 356 3.37 5.46 -16.47
C GLN A 356 2.05 6.03 -15.95
N MET A 357 2.11 7.14 -15.21
CA MET A 357 0.94 7.76 -14.59
C MET A 357 1.05 9.28 -14.53
N THR A 358 -0.09 9.95 -14.58
CA THR A 358 -0.18 11.40 -14.43
C THR A 358 -0.60 11.75 -13.01
N LEU A 359 0.28 12.45 -12.30
CA LEU A 359 0.04 12.94 -10.94
C LEU A 359 -0.59 14.34 -11.01
N SER A 360 -1.79 14.48 -10.46
CA SER A 360 -2.51 15.76 -10.35
C SER A 360 -2.99 16.08 -8.92
N LYS A 361 -3.05 15.05 -8.07
CA LYS A 361 -3.43 15.06 -6.66
C LYS A 361 -2.73 13.91 -5.96
N ASP A 362 -2.79 13.91 -4.63
CA ASP A 362 -2.20 12.86 -3.81
C ASP A 362 -2.86 11.50 -4.12
N MET A 363 -2.06 10.43 -4.16
CA MET A 363 -2.57 9.09 -4.49
C MET A 363 -1.72 7.96 -3.91
N THR A 364 -2.35 6.81 -3.73
CA THR A 364 -1.66 5.55 -3.38
C THR A 364 -1.59 4.63 -4.59
N VAL A 365 -0.40 4.09 -4.87
CA VAL A 365 -0.17 3.08 -5.90
C VAL A 365 0.11 1.74 -5.24
N TRP A 366 -0.68 0.73 -5.59
CA TRP A 366 -0.45 -0.65 -5.20
C TRP A 366 0.19 -1.43 -6.34
N ALA A 367 1.44 -1.84 -6.16
CA ALA A 367 2.17 -2.70 -7.07
C ALA A 367 1.95 -4.17 -6.70
N GLU A 368 1.39 -4.95 -7.61
CA GLU A 368 1.24 -6.39 -7.43
C GLU A 368 2.32 -7.13 -8.22
N LEU A 369 3.35 -7.61 -7.53
CA LEU A 369 4.45 -8.35 -8.12
C LEU A 369 4.07 -9.83 -8.26
N LYS A 370 4.08 -10.31 -9.51
CA LYS A 370 3.84 -11.71 -9.88
C LYS A 370 5.16 -12.45 -9.97
N THR A 371 5.20 -13.68 -9.46
CA THR A 371 6.38 -14.54 -9.60
C THR A 371 6.67 -14.72 -11.08
N GLN A 372 7.91 -14.49 -11.47
CA GLN A 372 8.33 -14.69 -12.85
C GLN A 372 8.29 -16.19 -13.13
N GLU A 373 7.25 -16.67 -13.83
CA GLU A 373 7.20 -18.05 -14.32
C GLU A 373 8.30 -18.21 -15.37
N ASN A 374 9.48 -18.66 -14.93
CA ASN A 374 10.55 -19.10 -15.83
C ASN A 374 10.11 -20.39 -16.53
N ARG A 375 9.20 -20.31 -17.50
CA ARG A 375 8.93 -21.45 -18.38
C ARG A 375 10.24 -21.80 -19.09
N PRO A 376 10.79 -23.01 -18.86
CA PRO A 376 12.04 -23.40 -19.49
C PRO A 376 11.84 -23.38 -21.01
N LYS A 377 12.56 -22.51 -21.73
CA LYS A 377 12.52 -22.48 -23.19
C LYS A 377 13.32 -23.66 -23.73
N PRO A 378 12.74 -24.55 -24.57
CA PRO A 378 13.48 -25.64 -25.20
C PRO A 378 14.74 -25.12 -25.92
N GLY A 379 15.85 -25.84 -25.79
CA GLY A 379 17.16 -25.44 -26.35
C GLY A 379 17.96 -24.45 -25.50
N LYS A 380 17.41 -23.90 -24.40
CA LYS A 380 18.18 -23.07 -23.47
C LYS A 380 19.31 -23.89 -22.84
N LYS A 381 20.53 -23.39 -22.95
CA LYS A 381 21.74 -24.00 -22.37
C LYS A 381 22.07 -23.36 -21.02
N PHE A 382 22.48 -24.18 -20.05
CA PHE A 382 22.99 -23.73 -18.75
C PHE A 382 23.95 -24.77 -18.17
N ALA A 383 24.72 -24.42 -17.15
CA ALA A 383 25.51 -25.37 -16.38
C ALA A 383 25.39 -24.99 -14.91
N ASP A 384 25.08 -25.96 -14.06
CA ASP A 384 25.07 -25.75 -12.61
C ASP A 384 26.52 -25.63 -12.09
N LEU A 385 26.67 -25.08 -10.90
CA LEU A 385 27.94 -25.05 -10.18
C LEU A 385 28.02 -26.24 -9.22
N LEU A 386 29.18 -26.90 -9.21
CA LEU A 386 29.56 -27.87 -8.19
C LEU A 386 30.00 -27.13 -6.91
N THR A 387 30.09 -27.84 -5.78
CA THR A 387 30.49 -27.23 -4.49
C THR A 387 31.86 -26.55 -4.51
N ASN A 388 32.74 -26.92 -5.43
CA ASN A 388 34.07 -26.34 -5.63
C ASN A 388 34.10 -25.20 -6.68
N ASN A 389 32.94 -24.64 -7.05
CA ASN A 389 32.75 -23.62 -8.09
C ASN A 389 33.15 -24.03 -9.52
N GLN A 390 33.43 -25.31 -9.79
CA GLN A 390 33.56 -25.80 -11.16
C GLN A 390 32.18 -26.00 -11.80
N GLN A 391 32.11 -25.91 -13.12
CA GLN A 391 30.87 -26.13 -13.86
C GLN A 391 30.56 -27.63 -13.96
N ALA A 392 29.32 -28.01 -13.64
CA ALA A 392 28.74 -29.29 -14.01
C ALA A 392 28.61 -29.41 -15.55
N PRO A 393 28.29 -30.60 -16.09
CA PRO A 393 28.04 -30.74 -17.52
C PRO A 393 26.99 -29.73 -18.02
N GLN A 394 27.24 -29.13 -19.19
CA GLN A 394 26.30 -28.19 -19.79
C GLN A 394 25.00 -28.94 -20.14
N MET A 395 23.88 -28.43 -19.64
CA MET A 395 22.55 -28.97 -19.80
C MET A 395 21.76 -28.17 -20.84
N VAL A 396 20.92 -28.87 -21.60
CA VAL A 396 20.00 -28.32 -22.59
C VAL A 396 18.58 -28.61 -22.15
N VAL A 397 17.73 -27.58 -22.08
CA VAL A 397 16.32 -27.71 -21.73
C VAL A 397 15.52 -28.42 -22.83
N ILE A 398 14.72 -29.41 -22.45
CA ILE A 398 13.68 -30.06 -23.25
C ILE A 398 12.33 -29.72 -22.64
N GLY A 399 11.42 -29.18 -23.46
CA GLY A 399 10.10 -28.76 -23.00
C GLY A 399 9.22 -29.94 -22.57
N SER A 400 8.16 -29.64 -21.80
CA SER A 400 7.03 -30.54 -21.67
C SER A 400 6.19 -30.49 -22.94
N GLY A 401 5.58 -31.60 -23.34
CA GLY A 401 4.72 -31.66 -24.51
C GLY A 401 4.62 -33.06 -25.11
N ASN A 402 3.94 -33.12 -26.26
CA ASN A 402 3.83 -34.34 -27.05
C ASN A 402 4.98 -34.43 -28.04
N TYR A 403 5.60 -35.60 -28.11
CA TYR A 403 6.73 -35.90 -28.97
C TYR A 403 6.49 -37.21 -29.72
N HIS A 404 7.19 -37.36 -30.84
CA HIS A 404 7.13 -38.54 -31.69
C HIS A 404 8.47 -39.29 -31.64
N ILE A 405 8.43 -40.57 -31.26
CA ILE A 405 9.57 -41.48 -31.10
C ILE A 405 9.34 -42.80 -31.87
N GLY A 406 10.30 -43.71 -31.81
CA GLY A 406 10.29 -45.00 -32.51
C GLY A 406 10.64 -44.88 -33.99
N GLU A 407 10.77 -46.03 -34.67
CA GLU A 407 11.09 -46.04 -36.10
C GLU A 407 10.07 -45.22 -36.92
N ASN A 408 10.57 -44.28 -37.73
CA ASN A 408 9.78 -43.29 -38.49
C ASN A 408 8.88 -42.38 -37.62
N ALA A 409 9.21 -42.19 -36.34
CA ALA A 409 8.46 -41.34 -35.42
C ALA A 409 6.97 -41.71 -35.30
N LYS A 410 6.68 -43.02 -35.31
CA LYS A 410 5.31 -43.58 -35.28
C LYS A 410 4.69 -43.69 -33.88
N GLN A 411 5.48 -43.54 -32.83
CA GLN A 411 5.01 -43.66 -31.45
C GLN A 411 4.89 -42.28 -30.80
N ASP A 412 3.71 -41.95 -30.31
CA ASP A 412 3.47 -40.72 -29.55
C ASP A 412 3.80 -40.92 -28.07
N ILE A 413 4.49 -39.94 -27.48
CA ILE A 413 4.74 -39.88 -26.05
C ILE A 413 4.50 -38.48 -25.51
N ASN A 414 3.92 -38.39 -24.31
CA ASN A 414 3.82 -37.15 -23.57
C ASN A 414 4.93 -37.04 -22.51
N ILE A 415 5.73 -35.98 -22.59
CA ILE A 415 6.64 -35.56 -21.53
C ILE A 415 5.88 -34.55 -20.67
N SER A 416 5.43 -34.99 -19.50
CA SER A 416 4.56 -34.19 -18.62
C SER A 416 5.28 -33.04 -17.90
N LYS A 417 6.60 -33.18 -17.66
CA LYS A 417 7.45 -32.17 -17.04
C LYS A 417 8.67 -31.92 -17.90
N ALA A 418 8.97 -30.64 -18.13
CA ALA A 418 10.21 -30.25 -18.77
C ALA A 418 11.40 -30.79 -17.97
N TYR A 419 12.46 -31.19 -18.67
CA TYR A 419 13.70 -31.66 -18.07
C TYR A 419 14.87 -31.05 -18.85
N SER A 420 16.08 -31.24 -18.36
CA SER A 420 17.27 -30.89 -19.12
C SER A 420 18.17 -32.10 -19.29
N ILE A 421 18.92 -32.16 -20.38
CA ILE A 421 19.82 -33.26 -20.72
C ILE A 421 21.19 -32.72 -21.09
N ALA A 422 22.26 -33.43 -20.75
CA ALA A 422 23.62 -32.99 -21.05
C ALA A 422 23.80 -32.82 -22.57
N ALA A 423 24.42 -31.70 -22.95
CA ALA A 423 24.68 -31.34 -24.34
C ALA A 423 25.61 -32.35 -25.04
N THR A 424 26.49 -32.99 -24.29
CA THR A 424 27.44 -34.02 -24.76
C THR A 424 27.37 -35.25 -23.84
N PRO A 425 27.91 -36.40 -24.27
CA PRO A 425 28.28 -37.47 -23.33
C PRO A 425 29.20 -36.93 -22.22
N VAL A 426 29.19 -37.60 -21.06
CA VAL A 426 30.09 -37.25 -19.95
C VAL A 426 31.54 -37.49 -20.38
N THR A 427 32.38 -36.47 -20.26
CA THR A 427 33.77 -36.53 -20.73
C THR A 427 34.70 -37.19 -19.71
N VAL A 428 35.86 -37.64 -20.19
CA VAL A 428 36.95 -38.15 -19.32
C VAL A 428 37.31 -37.13 -18.25
N ASN A 429 37.36 -35.82 -18.56
CA ASN A 429 37.65 -34.78 -17.58
C ASN A 429 36.56 -34.65 -16.50
N GLN A 430 35.29 -34.70 -16.89
CA GLN A 430 34.15 -34.62 -15.98
C GLN A 430 34.10 -35.86 -15.07
N PHE A 431 34.30 -37.04 -15.64
CA PHE A 431 34.36 -38.29 -14.86
C PHE A 431 35.58 -38.33 -13.93
N ASN A 432 36.73 -37.80 -14.37
CA ASN A 432 37.91 -37.69 -13.52
C ASN A 432 37.69 -36.75 -12.33
N ALA A 433 36.92 -35.67 -12.48
CA ALA A 433 36.55 -34.80 -11.35
C ALA A 433 35.70 -35.55 -10.30
N PHE A 434 34.78 -36.40 -10.75
CA PHE A 434 34.04 -37.30 -9.86
C PHE A 434 34.97 -38.26 -9.12
N VAL A 435 35.84 -38.98 -9.83
CA VAL A 435 36.77 -39.94 -9.20
C VAL A 435 37.74 -39.24 -8.26
N ALA A 436 38.29 -38.08 -8.64
CA ALA A 436 39.22 -37.32 -7.80
C ALA A 436 38.55 -36.79 -6.52
N SER A 437 37.26 -36.41 -6.57
CA SER A 437 36.53 -35.89 -5.41
C SER A 437 36.02 -36.97 -4.47
N THR A 438 35.87 -38.21 -4.93
CA THR A 438 35.22 -39.29 -4.17
C THR A 438 36.13 -40.48 -3.87
N GLY A 439 37.25 -40.62 -4.58
CA GLY A 439 38.05 -41.84 -4.56
C GLY A 439 37.35 -43.05 -5.19
N TYR A 440 36.32 -42.84 -6.01
CA TYR A 440 35.51 -43.91 -6.59
C TYR A 440 36.34 -44.86 -7.48
N ILE A 441 36.10 -46.16 -7.33
CA ILE A 441 36.70 -47.24 -8.12
C ILE A 441 35.60 -47.87 -8.97
N THR A 442 35.75 -47.88 -10.30
CA THR A 442 34.70 -48.41 -11.20
C THR A 442 34.59 -49.92 -11.16
N GLU A 443 33.47 -50.47 -11.64
CA GLU A 443 33.31 -51.93 -11.76
C GLU A 443 34.41 -52.57 -12.62
N ALA A 444 34.85 -51.89 -13.69
CA ALA A 444 35.97 -52.35 -14.50
C ALA A 444 37.27 -52.46 -13.67
N GLU A 445 37.53 -51.48 -12.81
CA GLU A 445 38.70 -51.45 -11.92
C GLU A 445 38.61 -52.47 -10.76
N LYS A 446 37.39 -52.89 -10.37
CA LYS A 446 37.16 -53.96 -9.38
C LYS A 446 37.33 -55.38 -9.93
N GLY A 447 37.69 -55.53 -11.21
CA GLY A 447 37.94 -56.82 -11.85
C GLY A 447 36.81 -57.31 -12.77
N ALA A 448 35.79 -56.49 -13.04
CA ALA A 448 34.87 -56.77 -14.14
C ALA A 448 35.55 -56.57 -15.51
N GLY A 449 36.66 -55.82 -15.56
CA GLY A 449 37.39 -55.49 -16.78
C GLY A 449 36.60 -54.59 -17.73
N CYS A 450 37.14 -54.41 -18.94
CA CYS A 450 36.46 -53.68 -20.01
C CYS A 450 36.35 -54.54 -21.27
N ASN A 451 35.15 -54.62 -21.83
CA ASN A 451 34.87 -55.32 -23.07
C ASN A 451 35.29 -54.45 -24.27
N ALA A 452 35.94 -55.08 -25.24
CA ALA A 452 36.29 -54.49 -26.53
C ALA A 452 35.87 -55.42 -27.66
N ILE A 453 35.64 -54.88 -28.85
CA ILE A 453 35.39 -55.68 -30.06
C ILE A 453 36.72 -55.87 -30.78
N ASN A 454 37.15 -57.13 -30.88
CA ASN A 454 38.38 -57.54 -31.54
C ASN A 454 38.01 -58.59 -32.60
N ASP A 455 38.31 -58.31 -33.87
CA ASP A 455 38.00 -59.19 -35.02
C ASP A 455 36.52 -59.62 -35.10
N GLY A 456 35.61 -58.71 -34.69
CA GLY A 456 34.16 -58.96 -34.69
C GLY A 456 33.63 -59.69 -33.45
N GLU A 457 34.50 -60.11 -32.53
CA GLU A 457 34.11 -60.75 -31.27
C GLU A 457 34.24 -59.79 -30.09
N THR A 458 33.29 -59.85 -29.16
CA THR A 458 33.40 -59.12 -27.89
C THR A 458 34.32 -59.89 -26.94
N LYS A 459 35.48 -59.31 -26.62
CA LYS A 459 36.46 -59.89 -25.69
C LYS A 459 36.60 -59.01 -24.46
N ARG A 460 36.69 -59.65 -23.30
CA ARG A 460 36.87 -58.99 -22.01
C ARG A 460 38.36 -58.79 -21.70
N HIS A 461 38.77 -57.55 -21.47
CA HIS A 461 40.13 -57.19 -21.10
C HIS A 461 40.20 -56.77 -19.64
N GLN A 462 40.81 -57.61 -18.80
CA GLN A 462 40.88 -57.39 -17.35
C GLN A 462 41.70 -56.15 -16.94
N ASN A 463 42.69 -55.78 -17.76
CA ASN A 463 43.58 -54.65 -17.48
C ASN A 463 43.14 -53.33 -18.13
N GLN A 464 41.94 -53.29 -18.74
CA GLN A 464 41.40 -52.09 -19.37
C GLN A 464 40.28 -51.49 -18.52
N ASN A 465 40.25 -50.16 -18.46
CA ASN A 465 39.27 -49.37 -17.72
C ASN A 465 39.13 -47.98 -18.34
N TRP A 466 38.36 -47.08 -17.72
CA TRP A 466 38.10 -45.74 -18.24
C TRP A 466 39.34 -44.84 -18.40
N ARG A 467 40.43 -45.13 -17.69
CA ARG A 467 41.72 -44.43 -17.84
C ARG A 467 42.57 -45.00 -18.96
N LYS A 468 42.40 -46.29 -19.27
CA LYS A 468 43.13 -47.01 -20.31
C LYS A 468 42.18 -47.96 -21.06
N PRO A 469 41.34 -47.45 -21.97
CA PRO A 469 40.27 -48.23 -22.61
C PRO A 469 40.73 -49.07 -23.82
N GLY A 470 42.05 -49.16 -24.03
CA GLY A 470 42.65 -49.84 -25.19
C GLY A 470 43.01 -48.93 -26.36
N PHE A 471 42.76 -47.63 -26.24
CA PHE A 471 43.18 -46.58 -27.18
C PHE A 471 43.42 -45.26 -26.45
N GLU A 472 44.11 -44.32 -27.10
CA GLU A 472 44.37 -42.98 -26.56
C GLU A 472 43.08 -42.14 -26.52
N GLN A 473 42.79 -41.52 -25.38
CA GLN A 473 41.64 -40.64 -25.20
C GLN A 473 42.07 -39.26 -24.70
N SER A 474 41.55 -38.21 -25.35
CA SER A 474 41.69 -36.84 -24.84
C SER A 474 40.81 -36.61 -23.62
N LYS A 475 41.12 -35.58 -22.82
CA LYS A 475 40.28 -35.14 -21.69
C LYS A 475 38.83 -34.79 -22.09
N ASN A 476 38.62 -34.40 -23.35
CA ASN A 476 37.31 -34.05 -23.90
C ASN A 476 36.67 -35.22 -24.67
N ALA A 477 37.27 -36.41 -24.70
CA ALA A 477 36.60 -37.61 -25.22
C ALA A 477 35.52 -38.09 -24.24
N PRO A 478 34.50 -38.84 -24.70
CA PRO A 478 33.55 -39.48 -23.81
C PRO A 478 34.26 -40.49 -22.89
N ALA A 479 33.87 -40.50 -21.61
CA ALA A 479 34.33 -41.54 -20.69
C ALA A 479 33.70 -42.89 -21.08
N VAL A 480 34.55 -43.89 -21.32
CA VAL A 480 34.15 -45.26 -21.71
C VAL A 480 34.62 -46.29 -20.68
N CYS A 481 34.32 -47.57 -20.89
CA CYS A 481 34.53 -48.63 -19.89
C CYS A 481 33.78 -48.33 -18.58
N ILE A 482 32.61 -47.70 -18.71
CA ILE A 482 31.72 -47.32 -17.61
C ILE A 482 30.52 -48.25 -17.62
N SER A 483 30.23 -48.90 -16.49
CA SER A 483 29.00 -49.68 -16.31
C SER A 483 27.80 -48.79 -16.04
N LYS A 484 26.59 -49.34 -16.13
CA LYS A 484 25.38 -48.59 -15.75
C LYS A 484 25.44 -48.13 -14.29
N VAL A 485 25.95 -49.00 -13.42
CA VAL A 485 26.10 -48.71 -11.97
C VAL A 485 27.06 -47.55 -11.73
N ASP A 486 28.18 -47.51 -12.45
CA ASP A 486 29.14 -46.39 -12.39
C ASP A 486 28.49 -45.07 -12.84
N ALA A 487 27.70 -45.13 -13.93
CA ALA A 487 27.01 -43.98 -14.49
C ALA A 487 25.90 -43.44 -13.57
N GLU A 488 25.12 -44.32 -12.94
CA GLU A 488 24.13 -43.97 -11.92
C GLU A 488 24.80 -43.37 -10.69
N THR A 489 25.94 -43.91 -10.25
CA THR A 489 26.69 -43.38 -9.11
C THR A 489 27.23 -41.98 -9.39
N TYR A 490 27.72 -41.73 -10.60
CA TYR A 490 28.11 -40.39 -11.04
C TYR A 490 26.93 -39.39 -11.00
N ALA A 491 25.74 -39.80 -11.47
CA ALA A 491 24.55 -38.95 -11.42
C ALA A 491 24.11 -38.63 -9.96
N HIS A 492 24.20 -39.61 -9.06
CA HIS A 492 23.95 -39.39 -7.62
C HIS A 492 24.99 -38.44 -7.01
N TRP A 493 26.25 -38.55 -7.40
CA TRP A 493 27.27 -37.59 -6.98
C TRP A 493 26.96 -36.17 -7.45
N LEU A 494 26.59 -35.97 -8.72
CA LEU A 494 26.17 -34.65 -9.21
C LEU A 494 24.96 -34.10 -8.46
N THR A 495 24.01 -34.97 -8.10
CA THR A 495 22.87 -34.58 -7.28
C THR A 495 23.31 -33.99 -5.94
N LYS A 496 24.26 -34.64 -5.27
CA LYS A 496 24.82 -34.15 -4.01
C LYS A 496 25.63 -32.86 -4.18
N GLN A 497 26.35 -32.72 -5.30
CA GLN A 497 27.21 -31.57 -5.56
C GLN A 497 26.46 -30.28 -5.90
N THR A 498 25.30 -30.41 -6.53
CA THR A 498 24.56 -29.26 -7.09
C THR A 498 23.28 -28.94 -6.31
N GLY A 499 22.76 -29.89 -5.53
CA GLY A 499 21.46 -29.79 -4.88
C GLY A 499 20.26 -30.03 -5.81
N PHE A 500 20.49 -30.31 -7.10
CA PHE A 500 19.44 -30.64 -8.06
C PHE A 500 19.41 -32.13 -8.39
N THR A 501 18.25 -32.66 -8.79
CA THR A 501 18.14 -34.09 -9.10
C THR A 501 18.72 -34.42 -10.48
N TYR A 502 19.80 -35.20 -10.50
CA TYR A 502 20.45 -35.75 -11.69
C TYR A 502 20.24 -37.27 -11.79
N ALA A 503 20.05 -37.77 -13.02
CA ALA A 503 19.85 -39.20 -13.30
C ALA A 503 20.32 -39.57 -14.72
N LEU A 504 20.29 -40.87 -15.07
CA LEU A 504 20.34 -41.30 -16.47
C LEU A 504 19.01 -41.01 -17.18
N PRO A 505 19.02 -40.64 -18.48
CA PRO A 505 17.79 -40.48 -19.24
C PRO A 505 17.03 -41.81 -19.33
N SER A 506 15.70 -41.78 -19.32
CA SER A 506 14.93 -42.88 -19.90
C SER A 506 15.18 -42.98 -21.42
N GLU A 507 14.94 -44.14 -22.02
CA GLU A 507 15.06 -44.29 -23.49
C GLU A 507 14.24 -43.24 -24.25
N ALA A 508 13.03 -42.96 -23.78
CA ALA A 508 12.18 -41.96 -24.39
C ALA A 508 12.73 -40.54 -24.24
N GLN A 509 13.24 -40.16 -23.05
CA GLN A 509 13.90 -38.86 -22.88
C GLN A 509 15.13 -38.73 -23.78
N TRP A 510 15.94 -39.79 -23.87
CA TRP A 510 17.10 -39.81 -24.74
C TRP A 510 16.70 -39.63 -26.21
N GLU A 511 15.68 -40.37 -26.69
CA GLU A 511 15.25 -40.31 -28.08
C GLU A 511 14.61 -38.96 -28.43
N VAL A 512 13.76 -38.39 -27.56
CA VAL A 512 13.20 -37.05 -27.73
C VAL A 512 14.29 -36.00 -27.89
N ALA A 513 15.30 -36.06 -27.01
CA ALA A 513 16.44 -35.18 -27.05
C ALA A 513 17.28 -35.37 -28.34
N ALA A 514 17.52 -36.62 -28.73
CA ALA A 514 18.32 -36.94 -29.91
C ALA A 514 17.65 -36.52 -31.23
N ARG A 515 16.33 -36.71 -31.36
CA ARG A 515 15.54 -36.32 -32.53
C ARG A 515 15.45 -34.82 -32.72
N ALA A 516 15.29 -34.06 -31.62
CA ALA A 516 15.08 -32.61 -31.65
C ALA A 516 14.03 -32.14 -32.68
N GLY A 517 12.94 -32.90 -32.79
CA GLY A 517 11.83 -32.63 -33.73
C GLY A 517 11.92 -33.36 -35.08
N SER A 518 13.06 -34.00 -35.41
CA SER A 518 13.20 -34.79 -36.63
C SER A 518 12.41 -36.11 -36.58
N LYS A 519 11.80 -36.47 -37.72
CA LYS A 519 11.11 -37.74 -37.94
C LYS A 519 11.99 -38.79 -38.62
N ASP A 520 13.18 -38.42 -39.06
CA ASP A 520 14.08 -39.28 -39.83
C ASP A 520 14.91 -40.22 -38.94
N ALA A 521 15.79 -41.00 -39.56
CA ALA A 521 16.68 -41.95 -38.89
C ALA A 521 17.82 -41.26 -38.13
N TYR A 522 18.26 -40.09 -38.61
CA TYR A 522 19.20 -39.19 -37.95
C TYR A 522 18.56 -37.80 -37.83
N TRP A 523 19.02 -36.98 -36.89
CA TRP A 523 18.42 -35.65 -36.73
C TRP A 523 18.62 -34.74 -37.95
N TRP A 524 19.63 -35.03 -38.78
CA TRP A 524 19.95 -34.29 -40.01
C TRP A 524 19.37 -34.91 -41.29
N GLY A 525 18.67 -36.06 -41.22
CA GLY A 525 18.07 -36.70 -42.39
C GLY A 525 18.00 -38.23 -42.31
N SER A 526 17.58 -38.86 -43.41
CA SER A 526 17.45 -40.31 -43.54
C SER A 526 18.78 -41.05 -43.64
N ASP A 527 19.78 -40.41 -44.25
CA ASP A 527 21.07 -41.02 -44.57
C ASP A 527 22.18 -40.52 -43.64
N ILE A 528 23.08 -41.44 -43.24
CA ILE A 528 24.20 -41.10 -42.36
C ILE A 528 25.14 -40.09 -43.01
N GLY A 529 25.38 -40.20 -44.33
CA GLY A 529 26.43 -39.47 -45.03
C GLY A 529 27.84 -39.89 -44.60
N SER A 530 28.86 -39.17 -45.07
CA SER A 530 30.26 -39.39 -44.68
C SER A 530 30.71 -38.28 -43.73
N GLY A 531 31.27 -38.66 -42.58
CA GLY A 531 31.85 -37.71 -41.62
C GLY A 531 30.86 -36.89 -40.79
N ASN A 532 29.57 -37.22 -40.78
CA ASN A 532 28.56 -36.54 -39.94
C ASN A 532 28.52 -37.05 -38.49
N ALA A 533 29.11 -38.21 -38.22
CA ALA A 533 29.18 -38.84 -36.91
C ALA A 533 30.39 -39.78 -36.83
N ASN A 534 30.86 -40.09 -35.62
CA ASN A 534 31.89 -41.10 -35.43
C ASN A 534 31.27 -42.49 -35.29
N THR A 535 31.11 -43.19 -36.41
CA THR A 535 30.64 -44.59 -36.46
C THR A 535 31.68 -45.47 -37.15
N GLY A 536 31.56 -46.78 -36.99
CA GLY A 536 32.37 -47.74 -37.75
C GLY A 536 32.12 -47.54 -39.25
N TRP A 537 33.20 -47.44 -40.03
CA TRP A 537 33.15 -47.18 -41.48
C TRP A 537 32.43 -45.88 -41.90
N GLY A 538 32.15 -44.97 -40.97
CA GLY A 538 31.41 -43.71 -41.22
C GLY A 538 32.24 -42.57 -41.84
N GLY A 539 33.49 -42.82 -42.23
CA GLY A 539 34.35 -41.85 -42.92
C GLY A 539 35.03 -40.80 -42.03
N SER A 540 34.87 -40.85 -40.71
CA SER A 540 35.61 -39.99 -39.78
C SER A 540 37.07 -40.47 -39.63
N SER A 541 37.98 -39.59 -39.19
CA SER A 541 39.39 -39.97 -38.92
C SER A 541 39.54 -40.95 -37.74
N TRP A 542 38.53 -41.04 -36.88
CA TRP A 542 38.45 -41.89 -35.69
C TRP A 542 37.69 -43.20 -35.91
N ALA A 543 36.97 -43.34 -37.03
CA ALA A 543 36.15 -44.50 -37.36
C ALA A 543 36.95 -45.81 -37.24
N ASN A 544 36.42 -46.79 -36.52
CA ASN A 544 37.08 -48.08 -36.20
C ASN A 544 38.44 -47.97 -35.50
N LYS A 545 38.82 -46.80 -34.97
CA LYS A 545 40.09 -46.60 -34.25
C LYS A 545 39.89 -46.20 -32.79
N SER A 546 39.02 -45.21 -32.53
CA SER A 546 38.80 -44.66 -31.19
C SER A 546 37.56 -43.76 -31.12
N THR A 547 37.22 -43.30 -29.93
CA THR A 547 36.27 -42.19 -29.73
C THR A 547 36.85 -40.86 -30.22
N SER A 548 36.01 -39.97 -30.73
CA SER A 548 36.38 -38.58 -30.99
C SER A 548 36.17 -37.72 -29.73
N PRO A 549 36.84 -36.55 -29.60
CA PRO A 549 36.39 -35.53 -28.65
C PRO A 549 34.90 -35.24 -28.81
N VAL A 550 34.19 -34.98 -27.72
CA VAL A 550 32.77 -34.59 -27.80
C VAL A 550 32.60 -33.29 -28.58
N ALA A 551 31.44 -33.12 -29.21
CA ALA A 551 31.13 -31.97 -30.06
C ALA A 551 32.10 -31.77 -31.25
N SER A 552 32.68 -32.87 -31.77
CA SER A 552 33.47 -32.85 -33.02
C SER A 552 32.60 -32.79 -34.28
N PHE A 553 31.30 -33.10 -34.15
CA PHE A 553 30.30 -33.09 -35.22
C PHE A 553 29.20 -32.07 -34.91
N GLY A 554 28.31 -31.80 -35.87
CA GLY A 554 27.21 -30.85 -35.70
C GLY A 554 26.28 -31.22 -34.54
N ALA A 555 25.77 -30.21 -33.82
CA ALA A 555 24.69 -30.38 -32.86
C ALA A 555 23.33 -30.41 -33.57
N ASN A 556 22.39 -31.15 -32.98
CA ASN A 556 20.99 -31.10 -33.42
C ASN A 556 20.33 -29.73 -33.10
N PRO A 557 19.09 -29.45 -33.58
CA PRO A 557 18.42 -28.16 -33.35
C PRO A 557 18.25 -27.73 -31.89
N TYR A 558 18.33 -28.65 -30.92
CA TYR A 558 18.34 -28.31 -29.50
C TYR A 558 19.74 -27.94 -28.97
N GLY A 559 20.79 -28.15 -29.75
CA GLY A 559 22.16 -27.88 -29.36
C GLY A 559 22.83 -29.06 -28.66
N ILE A 560 22.37 -30.28 -28.92
CA ILE A 560 22.88 -31.53 -28.35
C ILE A 560 23.76 -32.24 -29.39
N TYR A 561 24.92 -32.71 -28.95
CA TYR A 561 25.96 -33.34 -29.75
C TYR A 561 26.04 -34.85 -29.52
N ASP A 562 26.65 -35.53 -30.48
CA ASP A 562 27.05 -36.94 -30.40
C ASP A 562 25.91 -37.89 -30.04
N THR A 563 24.68 -37.59 -30.46
CA THR A 563 23.52 -38.49 -30.27
C THR A 563 23.49 -39.63 -31.30
N ALA A 564 24.37 -39.58 -32.29
CA ALA A 564 24.63 -40.65 -33.24
C ALA A 564 26.14 -40.92 -33.28
N GLY A 565 26.54 -42.15 -32.98
CA GLY A 565 27.92 -42.59 -32.91
C GLY A 565 28.66 -42.11 -31.66
N ASN A 566 29.98 -42.09 -31.77
CA ASN A 566 30.96 -41.91 -30.71
C ASN A 566 30.89 -43.01 -29.65
N VAL A 567 29.87 -43.04 -28.80
CA VAL A 567 29.68 -44.09 -27.77
C VAL A 567 28.22 -44.44 -27.60
N TRP A 568 27.96 -45.71 -27.31
CA TRP A 568 26.66 -46.13 -26.81
C TRP A 568 26.42 -45.53 -25.43
N GLU A 569 25.23 -45.02 -25.17
CA GLU A 569 24.95 -44.29 -23.94
C GLU A 569 23.92 -44.99 -23.06
N TRP A 570 24.28 -45.25 -21.80
CA TRP A 570 23.39 -45.86 -20.81
C TRP A 570 22.12 -45.05 -20.55
N THR A 571 20.98 -45.76 -20.53
CA THR A 571 19.69 -45.24 -20.07
C THR A 571 19.32 -45.78 -18.69
N SER A 572 18.27 -45.24 -18.09
CA SER A 572 17.75 -45.71 -16.80
C SER A 572 17.00 -47.05 -16.88
N THR A 573 16.79 -47.62 -18.07
CA THR A 573 16.06 -48.90 -18.26
C THR A 573 16.73 -50.04 -17.47
N LYS A 574 15.97 -50.70 -16.59
CA LYS A 574 16.51 -51.65 -15.59
C LYS A 574 17.30 -52.81 -16.20
N SER A 575 16.89 -53.34 -17.35
CA SER A 575 17.57 -54.46 -17.99
C SER A 575 18.92 -54.11 -18.61
N GLY A 576 19.22 -52.81 -18.74
CA GLY A 576 20.49 -52.30 -19.26
C GLY A 576 20.42 -52.00 -20.75
N VAL A 577 19.74 -50.91 -21.11
CA VAL A 577 19.67 -50.45 -22.50
C VAL A 577 20.64 -49.30 -22.73
N VAL A 578 21.35 -49.35 -23.86
CA VAL A 578 22.16 -48.25 -24.38
C VAL A 578 21.62 -47.78 -25.74
N ARG A 579 21.83 -46.49 -26.04
CA ARG A 579 21.32 -45.81 -27.25
C ARG A 579 22.43 -45.07 -28.01
N GLY A 580 22.23 -44.81 -29.30
CA GLY A 580 23.05 -43.89 -30.10
C GLY A 580 24.15 -44.49 -30.96
N GLY A 581 24.53 -45.76 -30.81
CA GLY A 581 25.63 -46.35 -31.59
C GLY A 581 27.02 -45.92 -31.11
N ALA A 582 28.09 -46.46 -31.70
CA ALA A 582 29.46 -46.14 -31.29
C ALA A 582 30.47 -46.17 -32.45
N TRP A 583 31.70 -45.71 -32.16
CA TRP A 583 32.81 -45.52 -33.10
C TRP A 583 33.26 -46.77 -33.89
N ASN A 584 32.94 -47.97 -33.41
CA ASN A 584 33.26 -49.27 -34.03
C ASN A 584 32.02 -50.08 -34.43
N PHE A 585 30.82 -49.48 -34.41
CA PHE A 585 29.58 -50.12 -34.88
C PHE A 585 29.15 -49.56 -36.22
N ALA A 586 28.48 -50.39 -37.03
CA ALA A 586 27.94 -49.97 -38.31
C ALA A 586 27.04 -48.72 -38.16
N PRO A 587 27.01 -47.80 -39.14
CA PRO A 587 26.22 -46.57 -39.03
C PRO A 587 24.73 -46.82 -38.79
N THR A 588 24.21 -47.94 -39.30
CA THR A 588 22.82 -48.38 -39.07
C THR A 588 22.48 -48.57 -37.60
N LYS A 589 23.47 -48.82 -36.73
CA LYS A 589 23.29 -48.92 -35.27
C LYS A 589 23.31 -47.58 -34.54
N ALA A 590 23.62 -46.50 -35.25
CA ALA A 590 23.55 -45.13 -34.73
C ALA A 590 22.24 -44.42 -35.11
N LYS A 591 21.28 -45.11 -35.73
CA LYS A 591 19.95 -44.56 -35.99
C LYS A 591 19.28 -44.27 -34.65
N VAL A 592 18.53 -43.16 -34.61
CA VAL A 592 18.01 -42.58 -33.37
C VAL A 592 17.05 -43.50 -32.59
N TYR A 593 16.44 -44.48 -33.25
CA TYR A 593 15.52 -45.47 -32.68
C TYR A 593 16.17 -46.83 -32.36
N GLU A 594 17.45 -47.04 -32.68
CA GLU A 594 18.15 -48.29 -32.36
C GLU A 594 18.59 -48.32 -30.89
N SER A 595 18.51 -49.50 -30.28
CA SER A 595 19.04 -49.80 -28.97
C SER A 595 19.92 -51.04 -29.00
N LEU A 596 20.78 -51.14 -28.01
CA LEU A 596 21.52 -52.35 -27.69
C LEU A 596 21.28 -52.67 -26.22
N GLU A 597 20.95 -53.93 -25.93
CA GLU A 597 20.78 -54.42 -24.57
C GLU A 597 22.09 -55.06 -24.09
N LEU A 598 22.54 -54.67 -22.90
CA LEU A 598 23.76 -55.11 -22.26
C LEU A 598 23.46 -55.35 -20.78
N SER A 599 24.11 -56.32 -20.15
CA SER A 599 24.01 -56.47 -18.69
C SER A 599 24.41 -55.14 -18.02
N PRO A 600 23.67 -54.63 -17.01
CA PRO A 600 23.99 -53.38 -16.30
C PRO A 600 25.41 -53.30 -15.73
N SER A 601 26.02 -54.46 -15.43
CA SER A 601 27.40 -54.58 -14.94
C SER A 601 28.45 -54.55 -16.05
N THR A 602 28.04 -54.51 -17.32
CA THR A 602 28.95 -54.50 -18.46
C THR A 602 29.66 -53.16 -18.53
N SER A 603 30.98 -53.17 -18.57
CA SER A 603 31.79 -52.02 -18.95
C SER A 603 32.41 -52.32 -20.31
N ALA A 604 32.25 -51.45 -21.30
CA ALA A 604 32.85 -51.62 -22.61
C ALA A 604 33.51 -50.33 -23.13
N ASN A 605 34.53 -50.46 -23.98
CA ASN A 605 35.26 -49.32 -24.52
C ASN A 605 34.50 -48.55 -25.62
N TYR A 606 33.27 -48.99 -25.88
CA TYR A 606 32.29 -48.36 -26.75
C TYR A 606 31.03 -47.91 -25.98
N THR A 607 30.96 -48.08 -24.65
CA THR A 607 29.84 -47.62 -23.80
C THR A 607 30.26 -46.48 -22.89
N GLY A 608 29.56 -45.36 -23.00
CA GLY A 608 29.59 -44.22 -22.08
C GLY A 608 28.18 -43.87 -21.62
N PHE A 609 27.93 -42.60 -21.29
CA PHE A 609 26.61 -42.16 -20.84
C PHE A 609 26.46 -40.64 -20.92
N ARG A 610 25.20 -40.18 -20.86
CA ARG A 610 24.83 -38.80 -20.59
C ARG A 610 23.83 -38.73 -19.44
N ILE A 611 23.63 -37.54 -18.90
CA ILE A 611 22.79 -37.30 -17.73
C ILE A 611 21.61 -36.39 -18.04
N VAL A 612 20.53 -36.55 -17.29
CA VAL A 612 19.40 -35.62 -17.23
C VAL A 612 19.32 -34.96 -15.86
N ARG A 613 18.69 -33.79 -15.80
CA ARG A 613 18.39 -33.05 -14.58
C ARG A 613 16.95 -32.55 -14.60
N SER A 614 16.24 -32.73 -13.51
CA SER A 614 14.89 -32.18 -13.32
C SER A 614 14.91 -30.65 -13.26
N LEU A 615 13.86 -29.99 -13.78
CA LEU A 615 13.73 -28.53 -13.82
C LEU A 615 12.81 -28.00 -12.73
#